data_AF-K1TGL8-F1
#
_entry.id   AF-K1TGL8-F1
#
_cell.length_a   1.000
_cell.length_b   1.000
_cell.length_c   1.000
_cell.angle_alpha   90.00
_cell.angle_beta   90.00
_cell.angle_gamma   90.00
#
_symmetry.space_group_name_H-M   'P 1'
#
loop_
_entity.id
_entity.type
_entity.pdbx_description
1 polymer ?
#
loop_
_entity_poly.entity_id
_entity_poly.type
_entity_poly.pdbx_seq_one_letter_code
_entity_poly.pdbx_strand_id
1 'polypeptide(L)'
;MKRETVIVLDFGGQYNQLIARRVRECNVYCEIYSYKTDIEKIKEIQPKGIIFTGGPNSAYLPDSPTYTKEIFELGIPILGICYGSQLMMHLLGGKVEV
;
A
#
# COMPACT_ATOMS: atom_id res chain seq x y z
N MET A 1 14.63 6.17 20.31
CA MET A 1 14.60 5.89 18.86
C MET A 1 13.15 5.60 18.46
N LYS A 2 12.65 6.20 17.38
CA LYS A 2 11.32 5.89 16.84
C LYS A 2 11.38 4.45 16.30
N ARG A 3 10.37 3.63 16.61
CA ARG A 3 10.31 2.24 16.15
C ARG A 3 10.20 2.21 14.62
N GLU A 4 10.92 1.32 13.96
CA GLU A 4 10.77 1.13 12.52
C GLU A 4 9.42 0.51 12.21
N THR A 5 8.67 1.15 11.32
CA THR A 5 7.27 0.81 11.01
C THR A 5 7.11 0.54 9.52
N VAL A 6 6.44 -0.56 9.19
CA VAL A 6 5.89 -0.82 7.85
C VAL A 6 4.41 -0.48 7.85
N ILE A 7 3.95 0.21 6.82
CA ILE A 7 2.52 0.47 6.63
C ILE A 7 1.95 -0.55 5.66
N VAL A 8 0.83 -1.17 6.04
CA VAL A 8 0.00 -1.98 5.13
C VAL A 8 -1.18 -1.12 4.72
N LEU A 9 -1.19 -0.64 3.48
CA LEU A 9 -2.24 0.20 2.94
C LEU A 9 -3.31 -0.68 2.27
N ASP A 10 -4.49 -0.70 2.87
CA ASP A 10 -5.59 -1.59 2.54
C ASP A 10 -6.52 -1.01 1.47
N PHE A 11 -6.58 -1.69 0.33
CA PHE A 11 -7.45 -1.41 -0.81
C PHE A 11 -8.71 -2.28 -0.85
N GLY A 12 -9.05 -2.95 0.26
CA GLY A 12 -10.25 -3.78 0.42
C GLY A 12 -10.01 -5.28 0.26
N GLY A 13 -8.76 -5.72 0.26
CA GLY A 13 -8.40 -7.14 0.07
C GLY A 13 -8.66 -7.97 1.33
N GLN A 14 -9.14 -9.19 1.16
CA GLN A 14 -9.41 -10.13 2.28
C GLN A 14 -8.15 -10.53 3.08
N TYR A 15 -6.95 -10.30 2.53
CA TYR A 15 -5.68 -10.74 3.09
C TYR A 15 -4.88 -9.66 3.85
N ASN A 16 -5.44 -8.46 4.05
CA ASN A 16 -4.79 -7.36 4.77
C ASN A 16 -4.22 -7.77 6.16
N GLN A 17 -5.01 -8.48 6.97
CA GLN A 17 -4.61 -8.97 8.30
C GLN A 17 -3.54 -10.06 8.22
N LEU A 18 -3.60 -10.91 7.18
CA LEU A 18 -2.59 -11.94 6.96
C LEU A 18 -1.24 -11.32 6.58
N ILE A 19 -1.23 -10.29 5.73
CA ILE A 19 -0.02 -9.54 5.38
C ILE A 19 0.59 -8.92 6.64
N ALA A 20 -0.22 -8.21 7.44
CA ALA A 20 0.24 -7.61 8.69
C ALA A 20 0.78 -8.66 9.68
N ARG A 21 0.13 -9.82 9.78
CA ARG A 21 0.64 -10.94 10.59
C ARG A 21 2.02 -11.41 10.10
N ARG A 22 2.22 -11.60 8.79
CA ARG A 22 3.52 -12.02 8.24
C ARG A 22 4.63 -11.01 8.50
N VAL A 23 4.34 -9.70 8.40
CA VAL A 23 5.32 -8.65 8.75
C VAL A 23 5.70 -8.75 10.23
N ARG A 24 4.74 -8.96 11.12
CA ARG A 24 4.99 -9.12 12.56
C ARG A 24 5.75 -10.40 12.89
N GLU A 25 5.51 -11.49 12.17
CA GLU A 25 6.28 -12.75 12.30
C GLU A 25 7.75 -12.57 11.88
N CYS A 26 8.05 -11.58 11.02
CA CYS A 26 9.42 -11.14 10.73
C CYS A 26 10.02 -10.21 11.80
N ASN A 27 9.39 -10.06 12.96
CA ASN A 27 9.78 -9.16 14.06
C ASN A 27 9.77 -7.66 13.70
N VAL A 28 9.04 -7.27 12.64
CA VAL A 28 8.88 -5.88 12.22
C VAL A 28 7.53 -5.33 12.68
N TYR A 29 7.50 -4.10 13.18
CA TYR A 29 6.23 -3.46 13.55
C TYR A 29 5.48 -3.00 12.31
N CYS A 30 4.16 -3.20 12.31
CA CYS A 30 3.32 -2.71 11.24
C CYS A 30 1.94 -2.29 11.72
N GLU A 31 1.39 -1.32 10.99
CA GLU A 31 0.05 -0.79 11.14
C GLU A 31 -0.71 -0.92 9.82
N ILE A 32 -2.01 -1.17 9.90
CA ILE A 32 -2.88 -1.25 8.74
C ILE A 32 -3.63 0.07 8.64
N TYR A 33 -3.56 0.70 7.48
CA TYR A 33 -4.28 1.94 7.15
C TYR A 33 -5.16 1.72 5.94
N SER A 34 -6.29 2.43 5.86
CA SER A 34 -7.12 2.41 4.66
C SER A 34 -6.42 3.18 3.54
N TYR A 35 -6.63 2.81 2.27
CA TYR A 35 -6.24 3.64 1.14
C TYR A 35 -6.85 5.07 1.16
N LYS A 36 -7.86 5.31 2.00
CA LYS A 36 -8.42 6.66 2.21
C LYS A 36 -7.61 7.53 3.17
N THR A 37 -6.58 6.97 3.81
CA THR A 37 -5.71 7.71 4.73
C THR A 37 -4.91 8.75 3.96
N ASP A 38 -4.95 10.00 4.45
CA ASP A 38 -4.22 11.12 3.87
C ASP A 38 -2.70 10.85 3.85
N ILE A 39 -2.02 11.28 2.79
CA ILE A 39 -0.57 11.12 2.65
C ILE A 39 0.20 11.89 3.72
N GLU A 40 -0.32 13.02 4.22
CA GLU A 40 0.30 13.75 5.33
C GLU A 40 0.40 12.87 6.57
N LYS A 41 -0.63 12.04 6.81
CA LYS A 41 -0.58 11.09 7.92
C LYS A 41 0.51 10.03 7.73
N ILE A 42 0.69 9.56 6.50
CA ILE A 42 1.76 8.62 6.14
C ILE A 42 3.14 9.26 6.35
N LYS A 43 3.31 10.53 5.97
CA LYS A 43 4.55 11.29 6.19
C LYS A 43 4.87 11.47 7.68
N GLU A 44 3.88 11.75 8.52
CA GLU A 44 4.05 11.87 9.98
C GLU A 44 4.57 10.57 10.62
N ILE A 45 4.09 9.42 10.13
CA ILE A 45 4.50 8.10 10.63
C ILE A 45 5.97 7.84 10.31
N GLN A 46 6.47 8.34 9.17
CA GLN A 46 7.81 8.09 8.64
C GLN A 46 8.10 6.58 8.48
N PRO A 47 7.27 5.86 7.69
CA PRO A 47 7.44 4.42 7.52
C PRO A 47 8.76 4.08 6.81
N LYS A 48 9.30 2.90 7.10
CA LYS A 48 10.47 2.33 6.42
C LYS A 48 10.11 1.58 5.14
N GLY A 49 8.85 1.22 4.98
CA GLY A 49 8.32 0.61 3.77
C GLY A 49 6.80 0.59 3.79
N ILE A 50 6.21 0.45 2.60
CA ILE A 50 4.76 0.41 2.41
C ILE A 50 4.40 -0.84 1.62
N ILE A 51 3.31 -1.50 2.01
CA ILE A 51 2.74 -2.62 1.28
C ILE A 51 1.34 -2.22 0.82
N PHE A 52 1.10 -2.20 -0.49
CA PHE A 52 -0.25 -2.07 -1.05
C PHE A 52 -0.88 -3.45 -1.10
N THR A 53 -2.01 -3.62 -0.43
CA THR A 53 -2.73 -4.90 -0.42
C THR A 53 -3.38 -5.19 -1.78
N GLY A 54 -3.85 -6.43 -1.90
CA GLY A 54 -4.88 -6.74 -2.89
C GLY A 54 -6.17 -5.94 -2.63
N GLY A 55 -7.08 -6.01 -3.59
CA GLY A 55 -8.41 -5.39 -3.54
C GLY A 55 -9.36 -6.20 -4.41
N PRO A 56 -10.67 -6.09 -4.21
CA PRO A 56 -11.65 -6.67 -5.11
C PRO A 56 -11.63 -5.87 -6.42
N ASN A 57 -11.66 -6.57 -7.56
CA ASN A 57 -11.72 -6.01 -8.92
C ASN A 57 -10.39 -5.51 -9.52
N SER A 58 -10.47 -5.03 -10.77
CA SER A 58 -9.37 -4.46 -11.57
C SER A 58 -9.14 -2.99 -11.23
N ALA A 59 -7.89 -2.52 -11.26
CA ALA A 59 -7.53 -1.12 -10.98
C ALA A 59 -8.03 -0.08 -12.01
N TYR A 60 -8.69 -0.52 -13.08
CA TYR A 60 -9.06 0.31 -14.24
C TYR A 60 -10.53 0.74 -14.27
N LEU A 61 -11.37 0.28 -13.33
CA LEU A 61 -12.74 0.75 -13.28
C LEU A 61 -12.77 2.18 -12.70
N PRO A 62 -13.71 3.04 -13.14
CA PRO A 62 -13.79 4.44 -12.69
C PRO A 62 -13.86 4.59 -11.16
N ASP A 63 -14.48 3.63 -10.48
CA ASP A 63 -14.68 3.63 -9.02
C ASP A 63 -13.65 2.77 -8.27
N SER A 64 -12.59 2.34 -8.96
CA SER A 64 -11.57 1.49 -8.35
C SER A 64 -10.75 2.24 -7.31
N PRO A 65 -10.46 1.63 -6.13
CA PRO A 65 -9.64 2.24 -5.09
C PRO A 65 -8.29 2.76 -5.60
N THR A 66 -8.07 4.06 -5.56
CA THR A 66 -6.80 4.68 -6.03
C THR A 66 -6.07 5.39 -4.89
N TYR A 67 -4.86 5.88 -5.17
CA TYR A 67 -4.05 6.64 -4.23
C TYR A 67 -3.26 7.74 -4.95
N THR A 68 -2.75 8.71 -4.19
CA THR A 68 -1.92 9.80 -4.75
C THR A 68 -0.58 9.26 -5.27
N LYS A 69 -0.08 9.82 -6.39
CA LYS A 69 1.24 9.47 -6.95
C LYS A 69 2.39 9.93 -6.07
N GLU A 70 2.16 10.95 -5.24
CA GLU A 70 3.14 11.51 -4.32
C GLU A 70 3.72 10.47 -3.34
N ILE A 71 3.00 9.37 -3.07
CA ILE A 71 3.51 8.27 -2.23
C ILE A 71 4.80 7.66 -2.78
N PHE A 72 4.97 7.64 -4.10
CA PHE A 72 6.17 7.11 -4.77
C PHE A 72 7.36 8.07 -4.70
N GLU A 73 7.12 9.34 -4.35
CA GLU A 73 8.14 10.39 -4.25
C GLU A 73 8.77 10.44 -2.84
N LEU A 74 8.22 9.69 -1.88
CA LEU A 74 8.71 9.61 -0.49
C LEU A 74 10.10 8.94 -0.35
N GLY A 75 10.63 8.34 -1.42
CA GLY A 75 11.96 7.71 -1.41
C GLY A 75 12.07 6.44 -0.56
N ILE A 76 10.94 5.79 -0.27
CA ILE A 76 10.86 4.56 0.53
C ILE A 76 10.36 3.39 -0.33
N PRO A 77 10.75 2.14 -0.02
CA PRO A 77 10.33 0.98 -0.78
C PRO A 77 8.82 0.72 -0.67
N ILE A 78 8.20 0.42 -1.80
CA ILE A 78 6.77 0.08 -1.91
C ILE A 78 6.62 -1.29 -2.58
N LEU A 79 5.92 -2.21 -1.91
CA LEU A 79 5.57 -3.53 -2.44
C LEU A 79 4.07 -3.56 -2.78
N GLY A 80 3.74 -3.78 -4.05
CA GLY A 80 2.36 -3.99 -4.49
C GLY A 80 2.01 -5.48 -4.61
N ILE A 81 0.89 -5.90 -4.02
CA ILE A 81 0.39 -7.28 -4.11
C ILE A 81 -0.91 -7.29 -4.91
N CYS A 82 -0.94 -8.04 -6.01
CA CYS A 82 -2.12 -8.21 -6.88
C CYS A 82 -2.69 -6.85 -7.33
N TYR A 83 -3.84 -6.42 -6.80
CA TYR A 83 -4.38 -5.09 -7.06
C TYR A 83 -3.36 -3.97 -6.82
N GLY A 84 -2.58 -4.06 -5.73
CA GLY A 84 -1.56 -3.09 -5.41
C GLY A 84 -0.50 -2.95 -6.51
N SER A 85 -0.08 -4.05 -7.16
CA SER A 85 0.88 -3.99 -8.27
C SER A 85 0.25 -3.42 -9.54
N GLN A 86 -1.01 -3.74 -9.82
CA GLN A 86 -1.75 -3.14 -10.94
C GLN A 86 -1.92 -1.63 -10.75
N LEU A 87 -2.26 -1.18 -9.54
CA LEU A 87 -2.38 0.23 -9.20
C LEU A 87 -1.04 0.96 -9.38
N MET A 88 0.07 0.38 -8.91
CA MET A 88 1.40 0.93 -9.13
C MET A 88 1.70 1.09 -10.62
N MET A 89 1.41 0.07 -11.43
CA MET A 89 1.61 0.12 -12.87
C MET A 89 0.79 1.25 -13.50
N HIS A 90 -0.49 1.36 -13.16
CA HIS A 90 -1.38 2.41 -13.66
C HIS A 90 -0.91 3.82 -13.28
N LEU A 91 -0.56 4.04 -12.01
CA LEU A 91 -0.14 5.35 -11.51
C LEU A 91 1.21 5.80 -12.07
N LEU A 92 2.13 4.87 -12.31
CA LEU A 92 3.46 5.14 -12.85
C LEU A 92 3.51 5.18 -14.39
N GLY A 93 2.34 5.21 -15.06
CA GLY A 93 2.24 5.38 -16.52
C GLY A 93 2.36 4.08 -17.32
N GLY A 94 2.40 2.94 -16.64
CA GLY A 94 2.29 1.63 -17.24
C GLY A 94 0.86 1.25 -17.64
N LYS A 95 0.74 0.14 -18.36
CA LYS A 95 -0.54 -0.43 -18.78
C LYS A 95 -0.65 -1.86 -18.27
N VAL A 96 -1.82 -2.22 -17.74
CA VAL A 96 -2.21 -3.60 -17.44
C VAL A 96 -3.23 -3.99 -18.50
N GLU A 97 -2.94 -5.06 -19.20
CA GLU A 97 -3.90 -5.71 -20.09
C GLU A 97 -4.65 -6.75 -19.27
N VAL A 98 -5.98 -6.77 -19.43
CA VAL A 98 -6.89 -7.72 -18.77
C VAL A 98 -7.19 -8.85 -19.73
#